data_AF-A0A7X6PEU5-F1
#
_entry.id   AF-A0A7X6PEU5-F1
#
_cell.length_a   1.000
_cell.length_b   1.000
_cell.length_c   1.000
_cell.angle_alpha   90.00
_cell.angle_beta   90.00
_cell.angle_gamma   90.00
#
_symmetry.space_group_name_H-M   'P 1'
#
loop_
_entity.id
_entity.type
_entity.pdbx_description
1 polymer ?
#
loop_
_entity_poly.entity_id
_entity_poly.type
_entity_poly.pdbx_seq_one_letter_code
_entity_poly.pdbx_strand_id
1 'polypeptide(L)'
;MEKVSATDIVNLHRTGRENDYKAPHFINIGTGEEITIRELAYRIKEMTGFRGEIVFDSSRPDGTMRKATDITILSNLGFRHRYNLDAGLREVYEKYC
;
A
#
# COMPACT_ATOMS: atom_id res chain seq x y z
N MET A 1 13.80 -6.18 -12.71
CA MET A 1 12.71 -6.32 -11.71
C MET A 1 13.38 -6.74 -10.42
N GLU A 2 13.61 -5.80 -9.51
CA GLU A 2 14.27 -6.08 -8.23
C GLU A 2 13.38 -7.05 -7.44
N LYS A 3 13.85 -8.29 -7.30
CA LYS A 3 13.11 -9.41 -6.72
C LYS A 3 13.42 -9.47 -5.23
N VAL A 4 12.57 -8.88 -4.41
CA VAL A 4 12.54 -9.27 -2.99
C VAL A 4 11.96 -10.68 -2.89
N SER A 5 12.63 -11.52 -2.12
CA SER A 5 12.37 -12.95 -1.95
C SER A 5 12.23 -13.29 -0.47
N ALA A 6 11.57 -14.42 -0.17
CA ALA A 6 11.57 -14.99 1.18
C ALA A 6 12.98 -15.21 1.75
N THR A 7 13.98 -15.42 0.88
CA THR A 7 15.39 -15.54 1.27
C THR A 7 15.94 -14.27 1.93
N ASP A 8 15.39 -13.08 1.63
CA ASP A 8 15.84 -11.83 2.22
C ASP A 8 15.54 -11.76 3.71
N ILE A 9 14.44 -12.37 4.16
CA ILE A 9 14.11 -12.50 5.59
C ILE A 9 15.17 -13.33 6.31
N VAL A 10 15.60 -14.44 5.69
CA VAL A 10 16.64 -15.33 6.23
C VAL A 10 17.99 -14.61 6.29
N ASN A 11 18.34 -13.85 5.24
CA ASN A 11 19.57 -13.09 5.19
C ASN A 11 19.61 -11.99 6.26
N LEU A 12 18.53 -11.23 6.42
CA LEU A 12 18.37 -10.24 7.49
C LEU A 12 18.50 -10.87 8.89
N HIS A 13 17.97 -12.08 9.06
CA HIS A 13 18.12 -12.89 10.28
C HIS A 13 19.56 -13.29 10.59
N ARG A 14 20.37 -13.52 9.56
CA ARG A 14 21.76 -13.94 9.72
C ARG A 14 22.69 -12.78 10.04
N THR A 15 22.48 -11.62 9.41
CA THR A 15 23.31 -10.42 9.60
C THR A 15 22.97 -9.64 10.88
N GLY A 16 21.73 -9.72 11.37
CA GLY A 16 21.30 -9.05 12.61
C GLY A 16 21.99 -9.52 13.89
N ARG A 17 22.60 -10.71 13.87
CA ARG A 17 23.22 -11.31 15.08
C ARG A 17 24.54 -10.66 15.52
N GLU A 18 25.11 -9.76 14.71
CA GLU A 18 26.39 -9.12 15.03
C GLU A 18 26.28 -7.85 15.90
N ASN A 19 25.08 -7.25 16.11
CA ASN A 19 24.94 -5.94 16.78
C ASN A 19 23.63 -5.73 17.59
N ASP A 20 23.18 -6.70 18.40
CA ASP A 20 21.91 -6.61 19.17
C ASP A 20 20.63 -6.33 18.31
N TYR A 21 20.74 -6.40 16.99
CA TYR A 21 19.66 -6.17 16.06
C TYR A 21 18.79 -7.43 15.98
N LYS A 22 17.59 -7.37 16.57
CA LYS A 22 16.56 -8.40 16.38
C LYS A 22 16.05 -8.32 14.95
N ALA A 23 16.50 -9.27 14.14
CA ALA A 23 16.07 -9.34 12.76
C ALA A 23 14.55 -9.55 12.63
N PRO A 24 13.92 -8.95 11.61
CA PRO A 24 12.47 -9.01 11.42
C PRO A 24 12.02 -10.42 11.01
N HIS A 25 11.00 -10.97 11.69
CA HIS A 25 10.41 -12.28 11.37
C HIS A 25 9.47 -12.25 10.16
N PHE A 26 9.01 -11.06 9.79
CA PHE A 26 8.16 -10.80 8.64
C PHE A 26 8.57 -9.45 8.04
N ILE A 27 8.24 -9.25 6.77
CA ILE A 27 8.41 -7.96 6.10
C ILE A 27 7.04 -7.48 5.68
N ASN A 28 6.77 -6.21 5.96
CA ASN A 28 5.59 -5.53 5.50
C ASN A 28 5.64 -5.34 3.98
N ILE A 29 4.57 -5.71 3.29
CA ILE A 29 4.40 -5.46 1.85
C ILE A 29 3.34 -4.38 1.65
N GLY A 30 3.73 -3.28 1.02
CA GLY A 30 2.86 -2.14 0.76
C GLY A 30 3.55 -1.11 -0.13
N THR A 31 2.84 -0.02 -0.42
CA THR A 31 3.32 1.09 -1.24
C THR A 31 3.99 2.19 -0.41
N GLY A 32 3.69 2.28 0.88
CA GLY A 32 4.09 3.40 1.74
C GLY A 32 3.37 4.71 1.42
N GLU A 33 2.44 4.68 0.46
CA GLU A 33 1.58 5.80 0.08
C GLU A 33 0.25 5.70 0.83
N GLU A 34 -0.33 6.86 1.14
CA GLU A 34 -1.62 6.97 1.83
C GLU A 34 -2.61 7.75 0.96
N ILE A 35 -3.89 7.43 1.12
CA ILE A 35 -4.99 8.17 0.50
C ILE A 35 -6.17 8.19 1.47
N THR A 36 -6.89 9.31 1.52
CA THR A 36 -8.15 9.36 2.28
C THR A 36 -9.27 8.63 1.55
N ILE A 37 -10.28 8.18 2.30
CA ILE A 37 -11.50 7.60 1.71
C ILE A 37 -12.18 8.59 0.76
N ARG A 38 -12.15 9.88 1.09
CA ARG A 38 -12.72 10.95 0.28
C ARG A 38 -12.03 11.05 -1.08
N GLU A 39 -10.71 11.17 -1.10
CA GLU A 39 -9.94 11.27 -2.35
C GLU A 39 -10.12 10.03 -3.22
N LEU A 40 -10.10 8.84 -2.62
CA LEU A 40 -10.33 7.59 -3.36
C LEU A 40 -11.72 7.58 -4.03
N ALA A 41 -12.77 7.96 -3.30
CA ALA A 41 -14.12 8.01 -3.84
C ALA A 41 -14.24 8.98 -5.02
N TYR A 42 -13.63 10.17 -4.92
CA TYR A 42 -13.66 11.14 -6.02
C TYR A 42 -12.84 10.69 -7.24
N ARG A 43 -11.68 10.04 -7.04
CA ARG A 43 -10.91 9.44 -8.14
C ARG A 43 -11.73 8.38 -8.89
N ILE A 44 -12.45 7.52 -8.16
CA ILE A 44 -13.34 6.52 -8.77
C ILE A 44 -14.50 7.20 -9.52
N LYS A 45 -15.12 8.23 -8.95
CA LYS A 45 -16.17 9.01 -9.62
C LYS A 45 -15.69 9.60 -10.95
N GLU A 46 -14.51 10.21 -10.96
CA GLU A 46 -13.92 10.79 -12.17
C GLU A 46 -13.68 9.71 -13.22
N MET A 47 -13.00 8.62 -12.84
CA MET A 47 -12.66 7.51 -13.73
C MET A 47 -13.90 6.84 -14.35
N THR A 48 -14.98 6.68 -13.58
CA THR A 48 -16.22 6.04 -14.05
C THR A 48 -17.16 6.99 -14.81
N GLY A 49 -16.88 8.29 -14.83
CA GLY A 49 -17.79 9.30 -15.40
C GLY A 49 -19.09 9.46 -14.61
N PHE A 50 -19.13 9.07 -13.33
CA PHE A 50 -20.32 9.16 -12.51
C PHE A 50 -20.72 10.63 -12.28
N ARG A 51 -21.94 10.99 -12.70
CA ARG A 51 -22.46 12.38 -12.64
C ARG A 51 -23.23 12.72 -11.37
N GLY A 52 -23.48 11.76 -10.49
CA GLY A 52 -24.19 12.01 -9.23
C GLY A 52 -23.29 12.66 -8.16
N GLU A 53 -23.88 12.93 -7.00
CA GLU A 53 -23.18 13.45 -5.83
C GLU A 53 -22.62 12.32 -4.96
N ILE A 54 -21.43 12.52 -4.38
CA ILE A 54 -20.91 11.64 -3.32
C ILE A 54 -21.24 12.30 -1.99
N VAL A 55 -22.06 11.64 -1.18
CA VAL A 55 -22.44 12.10 0.16
C VAL A 55 -21.70 11.28 1.21
N PHE A 56 -21.02 11.96 2.13
CA PHE A 56 -20.36 11.35 3.29
C PHE A 56 -21.21 11.62 4.53
N ASP A 57 -21.78 10.55 5.10
CA ASP A 57 -22.64 10.62 6.29
C ASP A 57 -21.79 10.60 7.58
N SER A 58 -21.57 11.78 8.17
CA SER A 58 -20.81 11.94 9.41
C SER A 58 -21.57 11.56 10.68
N SER A 59 -22.83 11.12 10.57
CA SER A 59 -23.54 10.52 11.72
C SER A 59 -23.03 9.12 12.04
N ARG A 60 -22.32 8.48 11.08
CA ARG A 60 -21.69 7.18 11.26
C ARG A 60 -20.28 7.34 11.83
N PRO A 61 -19.85 6.44 12.73
CA PRO A 61 -18.50 6.49 13.27
C PRO A 61 -17.48 6.14 12.20
N ASP A 62 -16.37 6.87 12.20
CA ASP A 62 -15.18 6.51 11.44
C ASP A 62 -14.50 5.27 12.05
N GLY A 63 -13.75 4.55 11.20
CA GLY A 63 -12.83 3.52 11.65
C GLY A 63 -11.53 4.11 12.22
N THR A 64 -10.45 3.34 12.17
CA THR A 64 -9.12 3.85 12.53
C THR A 64 -8.73 4.98 11.56
N MET A 65 -8.48 6.17 12.10
CA MET A 65 -8.18 7.39 11.32
C MET A 65 -7.01 7.25 10.35
N ARG A 66 -6.02 6.44 10.70
CA ARG A 66 -4.84 6.19 9.88
C ARG A 66 -4.45 4.72 9.96
N LYS A 67 -4.36 4.06 8.81
CA LYS A 67 -3.92 2.68 8.69
C LYS A 67 -2.86 2.60 7.60
N ALA A 68 -1.62 2.81 8.01
CA ALA A 68 -0.45 2.77 7.13
C ALA A 68 0.53 1.70 7.62
N THR A 69 1.26 1.13 6.68
CA THR A 69 2.26 0.10 6.94
C THR A 69 3.65 0.70 6.77
N ASP A 70 4.52 0.52 7.76
CA ASP A 70 5.94 0.90 7.62
C ASP A 70 6.64 -0.06 6.65
N ILE A 71 7.14 0.48 5.54
CA ILE A 71 7.82 -0.26 4.48
C ILE A 71 9.33 -0.02 4.44
N THR A 72 9.92 0.61 5.46
CA THR A 72 11.35 0.98 5.49
C THR A 72 12.26 -0.19 5.12
N ILE A 73 12.02 -1.37 5.70
CA ILE A 73 12.80 -2.59 5.40
C ILE A 73 12.62 -3.00 3.93
N LEU A 74 11.39 -3.01 3.42
CA LEU A 74 11.07 -3.41 2.05
C LEU A 74 11.73 -2.47 1.03
N SER A 75 11.65 -1.16 1.26
CA SER A 75 12.31 -0.15 0.42
C SER A 75 13.84 -0.26 0.46
N ASN A 76 14.42 -0.56 1.62
CA ASN A 76 15.88 -0.75 1.76
C ASN A 76 16.38 -2.01 1.04
N LEU A 77 15.51 -3.02 0.84
CA LEU A 77 15.80 -4.18 0.00
C LEU A 77 15.70 -3.87 -1.52
N GLY A 78 15.44 -2.62 -1.88
CA GLY A 78 15.31 -2.17 -3.27
C GLY A 78 13.93 -2.40 -3.87
N PHE A 79 12.96 -2.90 -3.12
CA PHE A 79 11.62 -3.07 -3.68
C PHE A 79 10.95 -1.73 -3.96
N ARG A 80 10.33 -1.62 -5.14
CA ARG A 80 9.44 -0.53 -5.52
C ARG A 80 8.17 -1.11 -6.13
N HIS A 81 7.02 -0.61 -5.71
CA HIS A 81 5.75 -0.95 -6.32
C HIS A 81 5.74 -0.50 -7.78
N ARG A 82 5.24 -1.36 -8.66
CA ARG A 82 5.19 -1.09 -10.11
C ARG A 82 4.00 -0.21 -10.48
N TYR A 83 2.89 -0.36 -9.76
CA TYR A 83 1.63 0.31 -10.04
C TYR A 83 1.37 1.34 -8.96
N ASN A 84 1.11 2.58 -9.38
CA ASN A 84 0.46 3.56 -8.53
C ASN A 84 -1.06 3.32 -8.52
N LEU A 85 -1.76 4.00 -7.61
CA LEU A 85 -3.20 3.81 -7.41
C LEU A 85 -4.01 4.07 -8.70
N ASP A 86 -3.72 5.14 -9.45
CA ASP A 86 -4.49 5.51 -10.64
C ASP A 86 -4.34 4.51 -11.79
N ALA A 87 -3.13 3.99 -11.98
CA ALA A 87 -2.87 2.94 -12.96
C ALA A 87 -3.64 1.67 -12.59
N GLY A 88 -3.59 1.27 -11.31
CA GLY A 88 -4.31 0.10 -10.81
C GLY A 88 -5.83 0.24 -10.90
N LEU A 89 -6.39 1.40 -10.52
CA LEU A 89 -7.83 1.67 -10.62
C LEU A 89 -8.32 1.55 -12.07
N ARG A 90 -7.59 2.15 -13.01
CA ARG A 90 -7.94 2.10 -14.44
C ARG A 90 -7.91 0.68 -14.98
N GLU A 91 -6.85 -0.07 -14.72
CA GLU A 91 -6.73 -1.46 -15.19
C GLU A 91 -7.86 -2.35 -14.63
N VAL A 92 -8.22 -2.17 -13.35
CA VAL A 92 -9.34 -2.90 -12.75
C VAL A 92 -10.67 -2.51 -13.40
N TYR A 93 -10.90 -1.23 -13.65
CA TYR A 93 -12.13 -0.75 -14.27
C TYR A 93 -12.27 -1.25 -15.71
N GLU A 94 -11.22 -1.13 -16.51
CA GLU A 94 -11.17 -1.62 -17.90
C GLU A 94 -11.39 -3.13 -17.98
N LYS A 95 -10.91 -3.90 -17.00
CA LYS A 95 -11.13 -5.35 -16.95
C LYS A 95 -12.56 -5.73 -16.55
N TYR A 96 -13.24 -4.87 -15.79
CA TYR A 96 -14.60 -5.13 -15.33
C TYR A 96 -15.65 -4.86 -16.41
N CYS A 97 -15.44 -3.81 -17.22
CA CYS A 97 -16.32 -3.40 -18.31
C CYS A 97 -16.10 -4.23 -19.59
#